data_AF-A0A9X3J8P7-F1
#
_entry.id   AF-A0A9X3J8P7-F1
#
_cell.length_a   1.000
_cell.length_b   1.000
_cell.length_c   1.000
_cell.angle_alpha   90.00
_cell.angle_beta   90.00
_cell.angle_gamma   90.00
#
_symmetry.space_group_name_H-M   'P 1'
#
loop_
_entity.id
_entity.type
_entity.pdbx_description
1 polymer ?
#
loop_
_entity_poly.entity_id
_entity_poly.type
_entity_poly.pdbx_seq_one_letter_code
_entity_poly.pdbx_strand_id
1 'polypeptide(L)'
;MINYTDAQILKGILRHDNLILQYIYKQYYYKVNYFIKKNQGNEDDASDIFQEAIIVIYRKLKENDLIFEKSSFQGYLFSVCRFLWLKQLEKRRIERERLNDSLPFQEDLYDDNLVELVDKNEKYGLYQKHFKTLSTDCQKLLQLFFEKVPLKDIAKIMGFKTEKYAKTRKYKCKELLIKRIKQDTEFKKILEDDT
;
A
#
# COMPACT_ATOMS: atom_id res chain seq x y z
N MET A 1 18.39 -17.26 28.38
CA MET A 1 17.71 -16.19 27.61
C MET A 1 16.22 -16.30 27.90
N ILE A 2 15.59 -15.23 28.37
CA ILE A 2 14.12 -15.24 28.57
C ILE A 2 13.47 -15.28 27.18
N ASN A 3 12.57 -16.23 26.96
CA ASN A 3 11.77 -16.32 25.75
C ASN A 3 10.33 -15.97 26.10
N TYR A 4 9.70 -15.13 25.28
CA TYR A 4 8.31 -14.74 25.42
C TYR A 4 7.47 -15.48 24.38
N THR A 5 6.27 -15.89 24.77
CA THR A 5 5.29 -16.42 23.81
C THR A 5 4.74 -15.28 22.95
N ASP A 6 4.20 -15.60 21.78
CA ASP A 6 3.56 -14.62 20.90
C ASP A 6 2.48 -13.82 21.66
N ALA A 7 1.65 -14.48 22.47
CA ALA A 7 0.65 -13.81 23.30
C ALA A 7 1.25 -12.81 24.30
N GLN A 8 2.40 -13.12 24.90
CA GLN A 8 3.11 -12.20 25.79
C GLN A 8 3.72 -11.02 25.01
N ILE A 9 4.28 -11.28 23.84
CA ILE A 9 4.83 -10.26 22.94
C ILE A 9 3.74 -9.26 22.55
N LEU A 10 2.58 -9.74 22.08
CA LEU A 10 1.47 -8.88 21.66
C LEU A 10 0.91 -8.04 22.82
N LYS A 11 0.73 -8.64 23.99
CA LYS A 11 0.32 -7.91 25.21
C LYS A 11 1.37 -6.87 25.62
N GLY A 12 2.65 -7.19 25.49
CA GLY A 12 3.74 -6.27 25.78
C GLY A 12 3.76 -5.06 24.84
N ILE A 13 3.55 -5.29 23.53
CA ILE A 13 3.43 -4.21 22.54
C ILE A 13 2.26 -3.28 22.90
N LEU A 14 1.09 -3.82 23.21
CA LEU A 14 -0.08 -3.01 23.61
C LEU A 14 0.15 -2.17 24.87
N ARG A 15 0.98 -2.67 25.79
CA ARG A 15 1.30 -2.00 27.06
C ARG A 15 2.50 -1.07 26.98
N HIS A 16 3.14 -0.95 25.82
CA HIS A 16 4.41 -0.23 25.67
C HIS A 16 5.50 -0.75 26.62
N ASP A 17 5.55 -2.06 26.82
CA ASP A 17 6.53 -2.69 27.70
C ASP A 17 7.93 -2.65 27.07
N ASN A 18 8.80 -1.82 27.64
CA ASN A 18 10.17 -1.63 27.15
C ASN A 18 11.00 -2.92 27.13
N LEU A 19 10.79 -3.85 28.07
CA LEU A 19 11.53 -5.11 28.09
C LEU A 19 11.14 -6.00 26.91
N ILE A 20 9.84 -6.03 26.59
CA ILE A 20 9.33 -6.76 25.43
C ILE A 20 9.80 -6.12 24.13
N LEU A 21 9.76 -4.79 24.01
CA LEU A 21 10.24 -4.09 22.81
C LEU A 21 11.74 -4.34 22.58
N GLN A 22 12.55 -4.30 23.64
CA GLN A 22 13.97 -4.64 23.55
C GLN A 22 14.21 -6.11 23.17
N TYR A 23 13.39 -7.03 23.71
CA TYR A 23 13.45 -8.44 23.34
C TYR A 23 13.14 -8.65 21.85
N ILE A 24 12.05 -8.06 21.36
CA ILE A 24 11.63 -8.10 19.95
C ILE A 24 12.77 -7.60 19.05
N TYR A 25 13.37 -6.45 19.39
CA TYR A 25 14.48 -5.89 18.63
C TYR A 25 15.67 -6.86 18.60
N LYS A 26 16.12 -7.34 19.77
CA LYS A 26 17.24 -8.28 19.86
C LYS A 26 17.00 -9.58 19.10
N GLN A 27 15.77 -10.10 19.11
CA GLN A 27 15.46 -11.38 18.47
C GLN A 27 15.16 -11.31 16.98
N TYR A 28 14.56 -10.23 16.48
CA TYR A 28 14.01 -10.23 15.12
C TYR A 28 14.67 -9.22 14.18
N TYR A 29 15.33 -8.18 14.72
CA TYR A 29 15.91 -7.10 13.90
C TYR A 29 16.92 -7.61 12.87
N TYR A 30 17.81 -8.54 13.26
CA TYR A 30 18.89 -8.99 12.39
C TYR A 30 18.39 -9.58 11.06
N LYS A 31 17.24 -10.28 11.06
CA LYS A 31 16.64 -10.84 9.84
C LYS A 31 16.09 -9.75 8.93
N VAL A 32 15.48 -8.72 9.52
CA VAL A 32 14.97 -7.56 8.80
C VAL A 32 16.14 -6.77 8.21
N ASN A 33 17.16 -6.44 9.00
CA ASN A 33 18.36 -5.75 8.55
C ASN A 33 19.04 -6.48 7.37
N TYR A 34 19.22 -7.80 7.48
CA TYR A 34 19.77 -8.59 6.38
C TYR A 34 18.90 -8.53 5.12
N PHE A 35 17.56 -8.65 5.25
CA PHE A 35 16.64 -8.53 4.13
C PHE A 35 16.73 -7.15 3.47
N ILE A 36 16.69 -6.08 4.24
CA ILE A 36 16.74 -4.69 3.74
C ILE A 36 18.06 -4.42 3.02
N LYS A 37 19.20 -4.77 3.63
CA LYS A 37 20.54 -4.61 3.01
C LYS A 37 20.67 -5.39 1.70
N LYS A 38 20.06 -6.58 1.60
CA LYS A 38 20.01 -7.35 0.34
C LYS A 38 19.09 -6.75 -0.72
N ASN A 39 18.21 -5.82 -0.35
CA ASN A 39 17.21 -5.23 -1.23
C ASN A 39 17.38 -3.71 -1.34
N GLN A 40 18.62 -3.25 -1.58
CA GLN A 40 18.95 -1.85 -1.89
C GLN A 40 18.68 -0.85 -0.73
N GLY A 41 18.71 -1.33 0.51
CA GLY A 41 18.61 -0.51 1.71
C GLY A 41 19.91 -0.49 2.51
N ASN A 42 19.94 0.37 3.52
CA ASN A 42 21.03 0.44 4.50
C ASN A 42 20.53 0.06 5.91
N GLU A 43 21.35 0.30 6.92
CA GLU A 43 21.01 -0.02 8.31
C GLU A 43 19.96 0.93 8.90
N ASP A 44 20.04 2.22 8.56
CA ASP A 44 19.06 3.22 9.01
C ASP A 44 17.68 2.90 8.44
N ASP A 45 17.61 2.53 7.16
CA ASP A 45 16.40 2.03 6.49
C ASP A 45 15.81 0.83 7.24
N ALA A 46 16.67 -0.09 7.70
CA ALA A 46 16.21 -1.26 8.44
C ALA A 46 15.67 -0.89 9.82
N SER A 47 16.32 0.04 10.52
CA SER A 47 15.87 0.57 11.81
C SER A 47 14.49 1.24 11.66
N ASP A 48 14.35 2.14 10.68
CA ASP A 48 13.12 2.88 10.43
C ASP A 48 11.97 1.94 10.07
N ILE A 49 12.19 1.00 9.14
CA ILE A 49 11.18 0.02 8.73
C ILE A 49 10.78 -0.87 9.91
N PHE A 50 11.73 -1.27 10.74
CA PHE A 50 11.44 -2.11 11.90
C PHE A 50 10.58 -1.36 12.93
N GLN A 51 10.91 -0.11 13.23
CA GLN A 51 10.11 0.72 14.14
C GLN A 51 8.70 0.97 13.61
N GLU A 52 8.59 1.34 12.33
CA GLU A 52 7.29 1.54 11.68
C GLU A 52 6.44 0.27 11.69
N ALA A 53 7.05 -0.90 11.47
CA ALA A 53 6.35 -2.17 11.55
C ALA A 53 5.76 -2.44 12.95
N ILE A 54 6.50 -2.11 14.02
CA ILE A 54 5.98 -2.23 15.40
C ILE A 54 4.80 -1.28 15.64
N ILE A 55 4.86 -0.06 15.11
CA ILE A 55 3.76 0.92 15.20
C ILE A 55 2.51 0.40 14.46
N VAL A 56 2.68 -0.14 13.25
CA VAL A 56 1.59 -0.75 12.46
C VAL A 56 0.94 -1.90 13.23
N ILE A 57 1.76 -2.80 13.81
CA ILE A 57 1.28 -3.92 14.63
C ILE A 57 0.51 -3.40 15.84
N TYR A 58 1.04 -2.39 16.55
CA TYR A 58 0.37 -1.79 17.71
C TYR A 58 -1.02 -1.24 17.35
N ARG A 59 -1.14 -0.50 16.24
CA ARG A 59 -2.43 0.08 15.80
C ARG A 59 -3.45 -1.02 15.51
N LYS A 60 -3.06 -2.05 14.75
CA LYS A 60 -3.93 -3.18 14.46
C LYS A 60 -4.33 -3.97 15.71
N LEU A 61 -3.46 -4.07 16.72
CA LEU A 61 -3.80 -4.72 17.99
C LEU A 61 -4.84 -3.90 18.75
N LYS A 62 -4.72 -2.57 18.73
CA LYS A 62 -5.65 -1.65 19.40
C LYS A 62 -7.06 -1.69 18.77
N GLU A 63 -7.13 -1.89 17.46
CA GLU A 63 -8.38 -2.00 16.69
C GLU A 63 -9.03 -3.38 16.77
N ASN A 64 -8.39 -4.36 17.44
CA ASN A 64 -8.77 -5.79 17.42
C ASN A 64 -8.85 -6.40 16.00
N ASP A 65 -8.19 -5.78 15.01
CA ASP A 65 -8.13 -6.20 13.61
C ASP A 65 -7.02 -7.25 13.35
N LEU A 66 -6.28 -7.63 14.39
CA LEU A 66 -5.17 -8.56 14.29
C LEU A 66 -5.60 -10.01 14.54
N ILE A 67 -5.82 -10.74 13.45
CA ILE A 67 -6.14 -12.17 13.47
C ILE A 67 -4.87 -13.00 13.29
N PHE A 68 -4.35 -13.57 14.39
CA PHE A 68 -3.14 -14.41 14.44
C PHE A 68 -3.41 -15.92 14.20
N GLU A 69 -4.40 -16.28 13.40
CA GLU A 69 -4.86 -17.68 13.32
C GLU A 69 -3.88 -18.65 12.61
N LYS A 70 -2.96 -18.16 11.77
CA LYS A 70 -2.14 -19.02 10.89
C LYS A 70 -0.64 -18.72 10.83
N SER A 71 -0.13 -17.76 11.60
CA SER A 71 1.29 -17.35 11.52
C SER A 71 1.85 -16.96 12.88
N SER A 72 3.14 -17.22 13.12
CA SER A 72 3.82 -16.73 14.33
C SER A 72 4.04 -15.21 14.28
N PHE A 73 4.21 -14.58 15.44
CA PHE A 73 4.55 -13.15 15.55
C PHE A 73 5.74 -12.79 14.65
N GLN A 74 6.78 -13.63 14.64
CA GLN A 74 7.96 -13.43 13.81
C GLN A 74 7.62 -13.37 12.31
N GLY A 75 6.78 -14.29 11.83
CA GLY A 75 6.38 -14.33 10.42
C GLY A 75 5.54 -13.12 10.03
N TYR A 76 4.64 -12.70 10.92
CA TYR A 76 3.83 -11.50 10.71
C TYR A 76 4.69 -10.23 10.68
N LEU A 77 5.55 -10.03 11.69
CA LEU A 77 6.48 -8.90 11.76
C LEU A 77 7.33 -8.82 10.49
N PHE A 78 7.91 -9.93 10.05
CA PHE A 78 8.71 -9.94 8.84
C PHE A 78 7.90 -9.59 7.58
N SER A 79 6.64 -10.02 7.51
CA SER A 79 5.73 -9.70 6.40
C SER A 79 5.40 -8.21 6.35
N VAL A 80 5.13 -7.59 7.51
CA VAL A 80 4.91 -6.14 7.63
C VAL A 80 6.16 -5.36 7.20
N CYS A 81 7.34 -5.73 7.72
CA CYS A 81 8.61 -5.09 7.32
C CYS A 81 8.86 -5.21 5.81
N ARG A 82 8.63 -6.40 5.24
CA ARG A 82 8.77 -6.64 3.79
C ARG A 82 7.82 -5.75 2.99
N PHE A 83 6.56 -5.66 3.39
CA PHE A 83 5.57 -4.83 2.71
C PHE A 83 5.97 -3.34 2.75
N LEU A 84 6.30 -2.82 3.93
CA LEU A 84 6.73 -1.43 4.12
C LEU A 84 7.98 -1.12 3.27
N TRP A 85 8.94 -2.05 3.21
CA TRP A 85 10.14 -1.85 2.41
C TRP A 85 9.87 -1.81 0.91
N LEU A 86 9.03 -2.73 0.40
CA LEU A 86 8.65 -2.73 -1.01
C LEU A 86 7.93 -1.42 -1.38
N LYS A 87 7.08 -0.90 -0.49
CA LYS A 87 6.43 0.41 -0.64
C LYS A 87 7.45 1.55 -0.69
N GLN A 88 8.46 1.51 0.18
CA GLN A 88 9.54 2.50 0.22
C GLN A 88 10.42 2.45 -1.05
N LEU A 89 10.75 1.25 -1.55
CA LEU A 89 11.48 1.08 -2.81
C LEU A 89 10.70 1.64 -4.01
N GLU A 90 9.40 1.41 -4.05
CA GLU A 90 8.54 1.96 -5.09
C GLU A 90 8.51 3.49 -5.03
N LYS A 91 8.39 4.07 -3.83
CA LYS A 91 8.49 5.53 -3.65
C LYS A 91 9.83 6.08 -4.15
N ARG A 92 10.95 5.45 -3.79
CA ARG A 92 12.29 5.83 -4.27
C ARG A 92 12.41 5.70 -5.79
N ARG A 93 11.82 4.66 -6.38
CA ARG A 93 11.78 4.47 -7.85
C ARG A 93 11.05 5.62 -8.51
N ILE A 94 9.86 5.98 -8.02
CA ILE A 94 9.06 7.09 -8.53
C ILE A 94 9.81 8.42 -8.38
N GLU A 95 10.45 8.68 -7.24
CA GLU A 95 11.25 9.89 -7.03
C GLU A 95 12.45 9.99 -7.99
N ARG A 96 13.14 8.88 -8.24
CA ARG A 96 14.21 8.82 -9.25
C ARG A 96 13.67 9.04 -10.67
N GLU A 97 12.49 8.52 -10.99
CA GLU A 97 11.83 8.78 -12.27
C GLU A 97 11.42 10.25 -12.43
N ARG A 98 10.97 10.91 -11.35
CA ARG A 98 10.65 12.35 -11.33
C ARG A 98 11.87 13.24 -11.55
N LEU A 99 13.05 12.84 -11.07
CA LEU A 99 14.29 13.60 -11.27
C LEU A 99 14.83 13.49 -12.70
N ASN A 100 14.52 12.40 -13.40
CA ASN A 100 14.99 12.15 -14.76
C ASN A 100 14.03 12.66 -15.87
N ASP A 101 12.75 12.88 -15.57
CA ASP A 101 11.78 13.44 -16.51
C ASP A 101 11.38 14.85 -16.04
N SER A 102 11.70 15.88 -16.83
CA SER A 102 11.24 17.26 -16.68
C SER A 102 9.75 17.42 -17.02
N LEU A 103 8.89 16.62 -16.37
CA LEU A 103 7.44 16.66 -16.50
C LEU A 103 6.80 16.47 -15.11
N PRO A 104 5.89 17.37 -14.68
CA PRO A 104 5.29 17.30 -13.36
C PRO A 104 4.33 16.10 -13.31
N PHE A 105 4.77 15.02 -12.64
CA PHE A 105 3.92 13.89 -12.31
C PHE A 105 3.66 13.87 -10.80
N GLN A 106 2.60 14.58 -10.38
CA GLN A 106 2.09 14.51 -9.03
C GLN A 106 1.45 13.13 -8.78
N GLU A 107 1.89 12.54 -7.67
CA GLU A 107 1.30 11.40 -6.94
C GLU A 107 0.51 10.36 -7.74
N ASP A 108 1.21 9.38 -8.33
CA ASP A 108 0.69 8.01 -8.24
C ASP A 108 0.88 7.55 -6.78
N LEU A 109 -0.02 8.00 -5.90
CA LEU A 109 -0.48 7.13 -4.83
C LEU A 109 -0.89 5.83 -5.52
N TYR A 110 -0.09 4.79 -5.30
CA TYR A 110 -0.63 3.44 -5.18
C TYR A 110 -1.70 3.55 -4.10
N ASP A 111 -2.90 3.86 -4.56
CA ASP A 111 -4.07 4.01 -3.75
C ASP A 111 -4.53 2.60 -3.42
N ASP A 112 -3.92 2.01 -2.40
CA ASP A 112 -4.52 0.85 -1.71
C ASP A 112 -5.94 1.21 -1.24
N ASN A 113 -6.31 2.50 -1.12
CA ASN A 113 -7.70 2.89 -0.88
C ASN A 113 -8.65 2.51 -2.02
N LEU A 114 -8.20 2.31 -3.27
CA LEU A 114 -9.12 1.93 -4.36
C LEU A 114 -9.51 0.44 -4.29
N VAL A 115 -8.65 -0.39 -3.68
CA VAL A 115 -8.95 -1.79 -3.35
C VAL A 115 -9.70 -1.88 -2.01
N GLU A 116 -9.39 -1.02 -1.04
CA GLU A 116 -10.19 -0.84 0.20
C GLU A 116 -11.57 -0.21 -0.04
N LEU A 117 -11.75 0.55 -1.13
CA LEU A 117 -13.04 1.10 -1.56
C LEU A 117 -14.05 0.00 -1.92
N VAL A 118 -13.58 -1.23 -2.13
CA VAL A 118 -14.42 -2.39 -2.40
C VAL A 118 -15.12 -2.89 -1.12
N ASP A 119 -14.67 -2.46 0.07
CA ASP A 119 -15.21 -2.92 1.37
C ASP A 119 -16.12 -1.91 2.09
N LYS A 120 -16.44 -0.75 1.47
CA LYS A 120 -17.49 0.18 1.95
C LYS A 120 -18.53 0.39 0.84
N ASN A 121 -19.72 -0.19 1.02
CA ASN A 121 -20.81 -0.23 0.02
C ASN A 121 -21.11 1.13 -0.67
N GLU A 122 -21.01 2.25 0.04
CA GLU A 122 -21.33 3.58 -0.50
C GLU A 122 -20.22 4.17 -1.37
N LYS A 123 -18.95 4.00 -0.97
CA LYS A 123 -17.79 4.44 -1.77
C LYS A 123 -17.71 3.64 -3.08
N TYR A 124 -17.97 2.34 -3.01
CA TYR A 124 -18.02 1.47 -4.18
C TYR A 124 -19.14 1.86 -5.15
N GLY A 125 -20.32 2.21 -4.63
CA GLY A 125 -21.44 2.70 -5.44
C GLY A 125 -21.08 3.98 -6.22
N LEU A 126 -20.43 4.94 -5.55
CA LEU A 126 -19.98 6.17 -6.19
C LEU A 126 -18.90 5.93 -7.25
N TYR A 127 -17.96 5.03 -6.95
CA TYR A 127 -16.97 4.59 -7.93
C TYR A 127 -17.64 3.98 -9.17
N GLN A 128 -18.56 3.02 -9.01
CA GLN A 128 -19.25 2.38 -10.13
C GLN A 128 -20.06 3.38 -10.97
N LYS A 129 -20.76 4.32 -10.31
CA LYS A 129 -21.54 5.38 -10.96
C LYS A 129 -20.67 6.15 -11.94
N HIS A 130 -19.51 6.63 -11.49
CA HIS A 130 -18.62 7.44 -12.32
C HIS A 130 -17.79 6.60 -13.30
N PHE A 131 -17.42 5.37 -12.95
CA PHE A 131 -16.70 4.46 -13.83
C PHE A 131 -17.49 4.18 -15.12
N LYS A 132 -18.79 3.91 -15.00
CA LYS A 132 -19.69 3.67 -16.15
C LYS A 132 -19.81 4.87 -17.09
N THR A 133 -19.53 6.08 -16.63
CA THR A 133 -19.56 7.30 -17.46
C THR A 133 -18.28 7.52 -18.27
N LEU A 134 -17.21 6.77 -18.00
CA LEU A 134 -15.97 6.85 -18.78
C LEU A 134 -16.18 6.26 -20.17
N SER A 135 -15.31 6.58 -21.13
CA SER A 135 -15.33 5.91 -22.42
C SER A 135 -15.03 4.41 -22.26
N THR A 136 -15.57 3.58 -23.16
CA THR A 136 -15.34 2.13 -23.19
C THR A 136 -13.86 1.77 -23.15
N ASP A 137 -13.02 2.51 -23.89
CA ASP A 137 -11.56 2.35 -23.86
C ASP A 137 -10.96 2.63 -22.48
N CYS A 138 -11.42 3.67 -21.79
CA CYS A 138 -10.93 4.00 -20.45
C CYS A 138 -11.39 2.95 -19.42
N GLN A 139 -12.64 2.48 -19.53
CA GLN A 139 -13.16 1.41 -18.67
C GLN A 139 -12.33 0.14 -18.84
N LYS A 140 -12.16 -0.32 -20.07
CA LYS A 140 -11.38 -1.53 -20.39
C LYS A 140 -9.92 -1.41 -19.94
N LEU A 141 -9.30 -0.25 -20.18
CA LEU A 141 -7.92 0.02 -19.77
C LEU A 141 -7.75 -0.06 -18.25
N LEU A 142 -8.65 0.57 -17.50
CA LEU A 142 -8.61 0.56 -16.04
C LEU A 142 -8.92 -0.84 -15.48
N GLN A 143 -9.88 -1.56 -16.06
CA GLN A 143 -10.21 -2.93 -15.66
C GLN A 143 -9.01 -3.88 -15.81
N LEU A 144 -8.38 -3.90 -16.98
CA LEU A 144 -7.17 -4.73 -17.21
C LEU A 144 -6.05 -4.38 -16.23
N PHE A 145 -5.91 -3.09 -15.90
CA PHE A 145 -4.94 -2.65 -14.90
C PHE A 145 -5.29 -3.15 -13.50
N PHE A 146 -6.56 -3.11 -13.08
CA PHE A 146 -7.01 -3.63 -11.78
C PHE A 146 -6.89 -5.16 -11.68
N GLU A 147 -7.04 -5.88 -12.80
CA GLU A 147 -6.76 -7.30 -12.93
C GLU A 147 -5.25 -7.63 -12.92
N LYS A 148 -4.39 -6.62 -12.68
CA LYS A 148 -2.92 -6.73 -12.60
C LYS A 148 -2.26 -7.21 -13.90
N VAL A 149 -2.89 -6.97 -15.05
CA VAL A 149 -2.28 -7.24 -16.36
C VAL A 149 -1.10 -6.30 -16.56
N PRO A 150 0.09 -6.80 -16.96
CA PRO A 150 1.25 -5.94 -17.23
C PRO A 150 0.95 -4.87 -18.28
N LEU A 151 1.44 -3.63 -18.10
CA LEU A 151 1.19 -2.51 -19.02
C LEU A 151 1.61 -2.79 -20.46
N LYS A 152 2.69 -3.57 -20.64
CA LYS A 152 3.13 -4.07 -21.94
C LYS A 152 2.07 -4.91 -22.64
N ASP A 153 1.35 -5.75 -21.91
CA ASP A 153 0.30 -6.61 -22.47
C ASP A 153 -1.01 -5.85 -22.63
N ILE A 154 -1.33 -4.94 -21.71
CA ILE A 154 -2.42 -3.97 -21.88
C ILE A 154 -2.24 -3.17 -23.18
N ALA A 155 -1.03 -2.69 -23.47
CA ALA A 155 -0.76 -1.98 -24.71
C ALA A 155 -1.10 -2.82 -25.95
N LYS A 156 -0.76 -4.12 -25.94
CA LYS A 156 -1.13 -5.05 -27.03
C LYS A 156 -2.63 -5.26 -27.12
N ILE A 157 -3.29 -5.54 -25.99
CA ILE A 157 -4.74 -5.80 -25.90
C ILE A 157 -5.55 -4.58 -26.39
N MET A 158 -5.06 -3.38 -26.10
CA MET A 158 -5.70 -2.11 -26.46
C MET A 158 -5.27 -1.60 -27.85
N GLY A 159 -4.34 -2.28 -28.54
CA GLY A 159 -3.82 -1.84 -29.83
C GLY A 159 -2.98 -0.55 -29.76
N PHE A 160 -2.40 -0.24 -28.61
CA PHE A 160 -1.56 0.93 -28.42
C PHE A 160 -0.14 0.72 -28.96
N LYS A 161 0.41 1.75 -29.60
CA LYS A 161 1.74 1.70 -30.23
C LYS A 161 2.87 1.43 -29.24
N THR A 162 2.74 1.89 -28.00
CA THR A 162 3.80 1.77 -26.98
C THR A 162 3.21 1.57 -25.59
N GLU A 163 3.99 0.91 -24.73
CA GLU A 163 3.70 0.83 -23.30
C GLU A 163 3.62 2.22 -22.65
N LYS A 164 4.48 3.16 -23.08
CA LYS A 164 4.44 4.55 -22.62
C LYS A 164 3.09 5.20 -22.91
N TYR A 165 2.51 4.96 -24.08
CA TYR A 165 1.17 5.47 -24.40
C TYR A 165 0.09 4.84 -23.52
N ALA A 166 0.16 3.52 -23.26
CA ALA A 166 -0.75 2.84 -22.34
C ALA A 166 -0.68 3.44 -20.92
N LYS A 167 0.53 3.69 -20.40
CA LYS A 167 0.76 4.34 -19.10
C LYS A 167 0.12 5.73 -19.05
N THR A 168 0.39 6.58 -20.05
CA THR A 168 -0.17 7.94 -20.14
C THR A 168 -1.69 7.92 -20.26
N ARG A 169 -2.25 7.02 -21.08
CA ARG A 169 -3.70 6.91 -21.27
C ARG A 169 -4.39 6.44 -19.99
N LYS A 170 -3.81 5.45 -19.29
CA LYS A 170 -4.28 4.95 -17.99
C LYS A 170 -4.37 6.10 -16.99
N TYR A 171 -3.30 6.89 -16.89
CA TYR A 171 -3.26 8.05 -16.01
C TYR A 171 -4.38 9.04 -16.30
N LYS A 172 -4.57 9.43 -17.57
CA LYS A 172 -5.65 10.36 -17.96
C LYS A 172 -7.06 9.81 -17.63
N CYS A 173 -7.27 8.51 -17.82
CA CYS A 173 -8.54 7.87 -17.46
C CYS A 173 -8.77 7.86 -15.95
N LYS A 174 -7.74 7.58 -15.14
CA LYS A 174 -7.79 7.61 -13.66
C LYS A 174 -8.08 9.02 -13.15
N GLU A 175 -7.37 10.03 -13.66
CA GLU A 175 -7.57 11.43 -13.29
C GLU A 175 -9.00 11.91 -13.60
N LEU A 176 -9.52 11.54 -14.77
CA LEU A 176 -10.89 11.86 -15.14
C LEU A 176 -11.90 11.23 -14.17
N LEU A 177 -11.68 9.98 -13.78
CA LEU A 177 -12.53 9.26 -12.83
C LEU A 177 -12.52 9.93 -11.45
N ILE A 178 -11.33 10.21 -10.90
CA ILE A 178 -11.16 10.87 -9.60
C ILE A 178 -11.81 12.26 -9.63
N LYS A 179 -11.60 13.03 -10.70
CA LYS A 179 -12.20 14.36 -10.85
C LYS A 179 -13.73 14.29 -10.78
N ARG A 180 -14.34 13.33 -11.46
CA ARG A 180 -15.80 13.15 -11.46
C ARG A 180 -16.32 12.75 -10.08
N ILE A 181 -15.63 11.83 -9.40
CA ILE A 181 -15.97 11.42 -8.04
C ILE A 181 -15.89 12.62 -7.08
N LYS A 182 -14.81 13.41 -7.10
CA LYS A 182 -14.63 14.58 -6.23
C LYS A 182 -15.64 15.70 -6.47
N GLN A 183 -16.18 15.79 -7.68
CA GLN A 183 -17.22 16.76 -8.04
C GLN A 183 -18.63 16.31 -7.64
N ASP A 184 -18.82 15.04 -7.29
CA ASP A 184 -20.10 14.53 -6.83
C ASP A 184 -20.40 15.00 -5.40
N THR A 185 -21.60 15.51 -5.18
CA THR A 185 -22.05 15.96 -3.86
C THR A 185 -22.08 14.83 -2.83
N GLU A 186 -22.28 13.58 -3.27
CA GLU A 186 -22.24 12.40 -2.39
C GLU A 186 -20.84 12.14 -1.83
N PHE A 187 -19.78 12.53 -2.55
CA PHE A 187 -18.40 12.37 -2.09
C PHE A 187 -18.11 13.16 -0.81
N LYS A 188 -18.66 14.38 -0.69
CA LYS A 188 -18.46 15.21 0.51
C LYS A 188 -19.17 14.64 1.73
N LYS A 189 -20.39 14.11 1.55
CA LYS A 189 -21.16 13.47 2.63
C LYS A 189 -20.43 12.25 3.19
N ILE A 190 -19.91 11.40 2.31
CA ILE A 190 -19.15 10.21 2.69
C ILE A 190 -17.85 10.56 3.43
N LEU A 191 -17.24 11.72 3.16
CA LEU A 191 -16.05 12.18 3.89
C LEU A 191 -16.39 12.75 5.27
N GLU A 192 -17.55 13.38 5.42
CA GLU A 192 -18.02 13.93 6.71
C GLU A 192 -18.42 12.81 7.69
N ASP A 193 -19.03 11.72 7.21
CA ASP A 193 -19.45 10.58 8.02
C ASP A 193 -18.29 9.66 8.50
N ASP A 194 -17.09 9.82 7.93
CA ASP A 194 -15.86 9.08 8.30
C ASP A 194 -14.97 9.86 9.32
N THR A 195 -15.42 11.03 9.81
CA THR A 195 -14.73 11.90 10.81
C THR A 195 -15.43 11.92 12.16
#